data_AF-A0A6P5YVK4-F1
#
_entry.id   AF-A0A6P5YVK4-F1
#
_cell.length_a   1.000
_cell.length_b   1.000
_cell.length_c   1.000
_cell.angle_alpha   90.00
_cell.angle_beta   90.00
_cell.angle_gamma   90.00
#
_symmetry.space_group_name_H-M   'P 1'
#
loop_
_entity.id
_entity.type
_entity.pdbx_description
1 polymer ?
#
loop_
_entity_poly.entity_id
_entity_poly.type
_entity_poly.pdbx_seq_one_letter_code
_entity_poly.pdbx_strand_id
1 'polypeptide(L)'
;MSQQATTYGSVKNITSSPIVYQISKDWQGAVGSGDLKSYPVQIQPSATGTFEHVGNENGSQAAVVYSVTNSAGKAYDVLLAWFNQPNSPNKAYTLIDEAGSFTTDRWPGIFNTLINSSKKSASTVGRCTSEVEIEEGNFPKFSVTIKFCLTACVKG
;
A
#
# COMPACT_ATOMS: atom_id res chain seq x y z
N MET A 1 9.39 16.47 23.17
CA MET A 1 9.52 15.21 22.42
C MET A 1 9.22 15.54 20.97
N SER A 2 10.19 15.40 20.07
CA SER A 2 9.94 15.52 18.62
C SER A 2 8.97 14.42 18.21
N GLN A 3 7.84 14.80 17.62
CA GLN A 3 6.86 13.84 17.13
C GLN A 3 7.46 13.15 15.89
N GLN A 4 7.61 11.83 15.95
CA GLN A 4 8.17 11.04 14.85
C GLN A 4 7.19 11.07 13.67
N ALA A 5 7.69 11.11 12.42
CA ALA A 5 6.82 11.16 11.24
C ALA A 5 5.97 9.89 11.16
N THR A 6 4.64 10.03 11.10
CA THR A 6 3.70 8.91 11.15
C THR A 6 2.80 8.93 9.93
N THR A 7 2.64 7.78 9.28
CA THR A 7 1.79 7.65 8.10
C THR A 7 0.46 7.01 8.48
N TYR A 8 -0.64 7.65 8.10
CA TYR A 8 -2.00 7.13 8.32
C TYR A 8 -2.53 6.49 7.04
N GLY A 9 -2.54 5.16 7.01
CA GLY A 9 -2.95 4.37 5.86
C GLY A 9 -4.46 4.13 5.81
N SER A 10 -5.03 4.24 4.61
CA SER A 10 -6.44 3.94 4.32
C SER A 10 -6.53 3.15 3.02
N VAL A 11 -6.96 1.90 3.12
CA VAL A 11 -7.07 0.95 1.99
C VAL A 11 -8.54 0.69 1.70
N LYS A 12 -9.02 1.26 0.60
CA LYS A 12 -10.39 1.10 0.13
C LYS A 12 -10.49 -0.10 -0.82
N ASN A 13 -11.33 -1.06 -0.46
CA ASN A 13 -11.63 -2.22 -1.30
C ASN A 13 -12.89 -1.94 -2.14
N ILE A 14 -12.72 -1.70 -3.45
CA ILE A 14 -13.81 -1.57 -4.44
C ILE A 14 -13.83 -2.81 -5.35
N THR A 15 -13.41 -3.95 -4.84
CA THR A 15 -13.51 -5.23 -5.54
C THR A 15 -14.74 -5.98 -5.06
N SER A 16 -15.13 -7.03 -5.78
CA SER A 16 -16.24 -7.91 -5.39
C SER A 16 -15.83 -8.99 -4.38
N SER A 17 -14.56 -9.01 -3.98
CA SER A 17 -13.99 -10.04 -3.09
C SER A 17 -13.26 -9.38 -1.92
N PRO A 18 -13.06 -10.08 -0.79
CA PRO A 18 -12.19 -9.55 0.25
C PRO A 18 -10.74 -9.42 -0.26
N ILE A 19 -10.03 -8.40 0.24
CA ILE A 19 -8.57 -8.34 0.13
C ILE A 19 -7.96 -8.78 1.45
N VAL A 20 -6.88 -9.56 1.40
CA VAL A 20 -6.33 -10.29 2.56
C VAL A 20 -4.85 -9.99 2.70
N TYR A 21 -4.42 -9.54 3.88
CA TYR A 21 -3.01 -9.30 4.20
C TYR A 21 -2.16 -10.56 3.94
N GLN A 22 -0.99 -10.39 3.33
CA GLN A 22 -0.02 -11.47 3.07
C GLN A 22 1.28 -11.25 3.83
N ILE A 23 1.96 -10.15 3.54
CA ILE A 23 3.27 -9.83 4.07
C ILE A 23 3.46 -8.32 4.12
N SER A 24 4.35 -7.86 4.99
CA SER A 24 4.81 -6.49 5.04
C SER A 24 6.32 -6.42 5.16
N LYS A 25 6.86 -5.26 4.84
CA LYS A 25 8.26 -4.92 5.05
C LYS A 25 8.36 -3.52 5.64
N ASP A 26 8.85 -3.45 6.86
CA ASP A 26 9.21 -2.19 7.49
C ASP A 26 10.70 -1.92 7.19
N TRP A 27 10.96 -0.79 6.51
CA TRP A 27 12.32 -0.30 6.30
C TRP A 27 12.72 0.68 7.40
N GLN A 28 11.82 1.58 7.79
CA GLN A 28 11.99 2.55 8.87
C GLN A 28 10.68 2.76 9.60
N GLY A 29 10.72 2.72 10.93
CA GLY A 29 9.51 2.72 11.76
C GLY A 29 8.91 1.33 11.92
N ALA A 30 7.67 1.28 12.40
CA ALA A 30 6.89 0.05 12.55
C ALA A 30 5.39 0.34 12.53
N VAL A 31 4.58 -0.69 12.26
CA VAL A 31 3.13 -0.58 12.35
C VAL A 31 2.68 -0.40 13.81
N GLY A 32 1.94 0.69 14.04
CA GLY A 32 1.14 0.99 15.22
C GLY A 32 1.88 1.37 16.52
N SER A 33 1.12 2.05 17.37
CA SER A 33 1.17 1.95 18.83
C SER A 33 -0.29 1.78 19.34
N GLY A 34 -0.55 1.13 20.49
CA GLY A 34 -1.94 0.96 20.98
C GLY A 34 -2.77 -0.10 20.24
N ASP A 35 -3.98 0.25 19.75
CA ASP A 35 -4.96 -0.68 19.15
C ASP A 35 -4.79 -0.92 17.63
N LEU A 36 -3.96 -0.12 16.95
CA LEU A 36 -3.64 -0.26 15.50
C LEU A 36 -2.30 -0.97 15.25
N LYS A 37 -1.95 -1.97 16.09
CA LYS A 37 -0.66 -2.70 16.06
C LYS A 37 -0.45 -3.63 14.85
N SER A 38 -1.35 -3.63 13.89
CA SER A 38 -1.28 -4.53 12.74
C SER A 38 -1.97 -3.93 11.53
N TYR A 39 -1.55 -4.34 10.35
CA TYR A 39 -2.31 -4.11 9.13
C TYR A 39 -3.66 -4.85 9.19
N PRO A 40 -4.74 -4.29 8.62
CA PRO A 40 -6.01 -4.98 8.50
C PRO A 40 -5.83 -6.37 7.88
N VAL A 41 -6.11 -7.43 8.62
CA VAL A 41 -5.91 -8.81 8.12
C VAL A 41 -6.79 -9.10 6.91
N GLN A 42 -8.01 -8.54 6.90
CA GLN A 42 -8.96 -8.68 5.81
C GLN A 42 -9.81 -7.42 5.69
N ILE A 43 -10.05 -6.96 4.47
CA ILE A 43 -10.91 -5.82 4.17
C ILE A 43 -12.02 -6.29 3.24
N GLN A 44 -13.26 -6.24 3.71
CA GLN A 44 -14.44 -6.70 2.96
C GLN A 44 -14.73 -5.84 1.72
N PRO A 45 -15.45 -6.37 0.71
CA PRO A 45 -15.95 -5.58 -0.41
C PRO A 45 -16.64 -4.30 0.06
N SER A 46 -16.35 -3.17 -0.59
CA SER A 46 -16.86 -1.84 -0.26
C SER A 46 -16.45 -1.29 1.12
N ALA A 47 -15.63 -2.01 1.89
CA ALA A 47 -15.10 -1.54 3.16
C ALA A 47 -13.74 -0.82 2.98
N THR A 48 -13.33 -0.12 4.04
CA THR A 48 -12.02 0.52 4.13
C THR A 48 -11.29 -0.01 5.35
N GLY A 49 -10.09 -0.55 5.17
CA GLY A 49 -9.18 -0.86 6.26
C GLY A 49 -8.27 0.32 6.54
N THR A 50 -7.91 0.53 7.80
CA THR A 50 -7.02 1.62 8.22
C THR A 50 -5.87 1.08 9.05
N PHE A 51 -4.70 1.71 8.95
CA PHE A 51 -3.54 1.41 9.78
C PHE A 51 -2.77 2.68 10.12
N GLU A 52 -1.98 2.61 11.18
CA GLU A 52 -1.01 3.64 11.56
C GLU A 52 0.39 3.04 11.44
N HIS A 53 1.31 3.74 10.78
CA HIS A 53 2.72 3.34 10.74
C HIS A 53 3.60 4.44 11.31
N VAL A 54 4.09 4.21 12.53
CA VAL A 54 4.85 5.17 13.32
C VAL A 54 6.31 5.11 12.86
N GLY A 55 6.81 6.23 12.35
CA GLY A 55 8.20 6.33 11.92
C GLY A 55 9.17 6.38 13.09
N ASN A 56 10.45 6.19 12.80
CA ASN A 56 11.56 6.46 13.71
C ASN A 56 12.25 7.78 13.33
N GLU A 57 13.51 7.98 13.72
CA GLU A 57 14.31 9.15 13.32
C GLU A 57 14.48 9.30 11.80
N ASN A 58 14.39 8.19 11.06
CA ASN A 58 14.47 8.14 9.60
C ASN A 58 13.08 8.17 8.94
N GLY A 59 12.02 8.36 9.72
CA GLY A 59 10.64 8.46 9.25
C GLY A 59 9.90 7.12 9.16
N SER A 60 8.77 7.15 8.46
CA SER A 60 7.83 6.05 8.27
C SER A 60 7.95 5.53 6.83
N GLN A 61 8.60 4.38 6.68
CA GLN A 61 8.90 3.79 5.38
C GLN A 61 8.61 2.29 5.43
N ALA A 62 7.59 1.86 4.69
CA ALA A 62 7.21 0.45 4.66
C ALA A 62 6.40 0.11 3.41
N ALA A 63 6.19 -1.19 3.23
CA ALA A 63 5.28 -1.76 2.27
C ALA A 63 4.40 -2.83 2.90
N VAL A 64 3.17 -2.94 2.42
CA VAL A 64 2.23 -4.01 2.75
C VAL A 64 1.70 -4.63 1.47
N VAL A 65 1.55 -5.95 1.48
CA VAL A 65 1.04 -6.73 0.36
C VAL A 65 -0.30 -7.34 0.76
N TYR A 66 -1.31 -7.11 -0.08
CA TYR A 66 -2.63 -7.73 0.03
C TYR A 66 -2.88 -8.64 -1.16
N SER A 67 -3.41 -9.84 -0.90
CA SER A 67 -3.92 -10.71 -1.96
C SER A 67 -5.37 -10.38 -2.27
N VAL A 68 -5.73 -10.45 -3.54
CA VAL A 68 -7.09 -10.24 -4.05
C VAL A 68 -7.43 -11.27 -5.11
N THR A 69 -8.61 -11.89 -4.99
CA THR A 69 -9.09 -12.90 -5.93
C THR A 69 -10.19 -12.34 -6.81
N ASN A 70 -10.06 -12.45 -8.12
CA ASN A 70 -11.10 -12.04 -9.06
C ASN A 70 -12.25 -13.06 -9.12
N SER A 71 -13.34 -12.71 -9.82
CA SER A 71 -14.51 -13.60 -9.96
C SER A 71 -14.23 -14.91 -10.70
N ALA A 72 -13.11 -15.02 -11.41
CA ALA A 72 -12.66 -16.24 -12.08
C ALA A 72 -11.74 -17.10 -11.19
N GLY A 73 -11.55 -16.74 -9.91
CA GLY A 73 -10.69 -17.47 -8.99
C GLY A 73 -9.19 -17.19 -9.16
N LYS A 74 -8.78 -16.29 -10.06
CA LYS A 74 -7.37 -15.88 -10.19
C LYS A 74 -7.01 -14.88 -9.11
N ALA A 75 -5.98 -15.22 -8.33
CA ALA A 75 -5.42 -14.37 -7.29
C ALA A 75 -4.29 -13.48 -7.83
N TYR A 76 -4.19 -12.28 -7.26
CA TYR A 76 -3.12 -11.32 -7.48
C TYR A 76 -2.65 -10.80 -6.14
N ASP A 77 -1.38 -10.45 -6.06
CA ASP A 77 -0.86 -9.70 -4.92
C ASP A 77 -0.70 -8.23 -5.30
N VAL A 78 -1.09 -7.35 -4.39
CA VAL A 78 -1.08 -5.90 -4.54
C VAL A 78 -0.17 -5.31 -3.47
N LEU A 79 0.98 -4.81 -3.90
CA LEU A 79 1.94 -4.12 -3.06
C LEU A 79 1.57 -2.65 -2.93
N LEU A 80 1.57 -2.15 -1.69
CA LEU A 80 1.29 -0.77 -1.33
C LEU A 80 2.46 -0.27 -0.50
N ALA A 81 3.24 0.67 -1.03
CA ALA A 81 4.45 1.17 -0.39
C ALA A 81 4.45 2.69 -0.24
N TRP A 82 5.01 3.16 0.86
CA TRP A 82 5.14 4.58 1.17
C TRP A 82 6.52 4.92 1.75
N PHE A 83 6.93 6.15 1.48
CA PHE A 83 8.13 6.76 2.02
C PHE A 83 7.72 8.13 2.57
N ASN A 84 7.80 8.28 3.90
CA ASN A 84 7.56 9.51 4.62
C ASN A 84 8.78 9.77 5.51
N GLN A 85 9.73 10.55 5.01
CA GLN A 85 10.95 10.90 5.72
C GLN A 85 10.95 12.40 6.02
N PRO A 86 11.26 12.83 7.27
CA PRO A 86 11.38 14.24 7.59
C PRO A 86 12.29 14.98 6.61
N ASN A 87 11.88 16.18 6.19
CA ASN A 87 12.60 17.04 5.25
C ASN A 87 12.84 16.42 3.86
N SER A 88 12.11 15.37 3.49
CA SER A 88 12.11 14.78 2.16
C SER A 88 10.70 14.74 1.59
N PRO A 89 10.51 14.84 0.26
CA PRO A 89 9.18 14.67 -0.34
C PRO A 89 8.62 13.28 -0.04
N ASN A 90 7.33 13.21 0.28
CA ASN A 90 6.64 11.94 0.46
C ASN A 90 6.51 11.21 -0.88
N LYS A 91 6.58 9.88 -0.85
CA LYS A 91 6.50 9.04 -2.05
C LYS A 91 5.59 7.87 -1.81
N ALA A 92 4.92 7.45 -2.88
CA ALA A 92 4.01 6.32 -2.89
C ALA A 92 4.32 5.44 -4.10
N TYR A 93 4.18 4.14 -3.92
CA TYR A 93 4.37 3.17 -4.99
C TYR A 93 3.40 2.00 -4.84
N THR A 94 2.90 1.52 -5.98
CA THR A 94 2.05 0.33 -6.03
C THR A 94 2.43 -0.55 -7.19
N LEU A 95 2.31 -1.87 -6.98
CA LEU A 95 2.55 -2.88 -8.00
C LEU A 95 1.55 -4.02 -7.79
N ILE A 96 0.93 -4.46 -8.89
CA ILE A 96 0.16 -5.69 -8.93
C ILE A 96 1.01 -6.75 -9.62
N ASP A 97 1.08 -7.93 -9.04
CA ASP A 97 1.78 -9.09 -9.60
C ASP A 97 0.98 -10.37 -9.32
N GLU A 98 1.45 -11.51 -9.83
CA GLU A 98 0.88 -12.81 -9.51
C GLU A 98 0.98 -13.11 -8.00
N ALA A 99 0.05 -13.92 -7.49
CA ALA A 99 0.04 -14.29 -6.09
C ALA A 99 1.34 -15.03 -5.71
N GLY A 100 1.96 -14.62 -4.60
CA GLY A 100 3.23 -15.16 -4.13
C GLY A 100 4.48 -14.53 -4.76
N SER A 101 4.33 -13.54 -5.65
CA SER A 101 5.47 -12.91 -6.34
C SER A 101 6.29 -11.96 -5.46
N PHE A 102 5.85 -11.61 -4.24
CA PHE A 102 6.56 -10.70 -3.35
C PHE A 102 7.39 -11.45 -2.31
N THR A 103 8.59 -11.85 -2.71
CA THR A 103 9.57 -12.58 -1.90
C THR A 103 10.63 -11.63 -1.31
N THR A 104 11.37 -12.11 -0.30
CA THR A 104 12.34 -11.31 0.46
C THR A 104 13.42 -10.64 -0.40
N ASP A 105 13.81 -11.27 -1.50
CA ASP A 105 14.82 -10.78 -2.44
C ASP A 105 14.34 -9.61 -3.32
N ARG A 106 13.02 -9.37 -3.44
CA ARG A 106 12.49 -8.24 -4.21
C ARG A 106 12.49 -6.91 -3.42
N TRP A 107 12.54 -6.95 -2.09
CA TRP A 107 12.44 -5.75 -1.26
C TRP A 107 13.46 -4.65 -1.59
N PRO A 108 14.74 -4.95 -1.88
CA PRO A 108 15.69 -3.91 -2.29
C PRO A 108 15.29 -3.20 -3.58
N GLY A 109 14.81 -3.96 -4.58
CA GLY A 109 14.33 -3.41 -5.85
C GLY A 109 13.09 -2.54 -5.66
N ILE A 110 12.12 -3.01 -4.87
CA ILE A 110 10.91 -2.27 -4.52
C ILE A 110 11.25 -0.96 -3.82
N PHE A 111 12.16 -1.00 -2.83
CA PHE A 111 12.58 0.18 -2.10
C PHE A 111 13.25 1.19 -3.05
N ASN A 112 14.13 0.74 -3.94
CA ASN A 112 14.76 1.61 -4.94
C ASN A 112 13.72 2.26 -5.87
N THR A 113 12.70 1.53 -6.29
CA THR A 113 11.60 2.10 -7.09
C THR A 113 10.79 3.12 -6.28
N LEU A 114 10.47 2.81 -5.02
CA LEU A 114 9.74 3.69 -4.11
C LEU A 114 10.48 5.02 -3.88
N ILE A 115 11.77 4.99 -3.55
CA ILE A 115 12.53 6.23 -3.31
C ILE A 115 12.73 7.08 -4.57
N ASN A 116 12.51 6.51 -5.76
CA ASN A 116 12.56 7.22 -7.03
C ASN A 116 11.14 7.55 -7.58
N SER A 117 10.08 7.21 -6.84
CA SER A 117 8.70 7.50 -7.25
C SER A 117 8.25 8.91 -6.85
N SER A 118 7.01 9.21 -7.24
CA SER A 118 6.30 10.44 -6.89
C SER A 118 5.29 10.18 -5.76
N LYS A 119 4.47 11.19 -5.43
CA LYS A 119 3.39 11.08 -4.44
C LYS A 119 2.24 10.18 -4.88
N LYS A 120 2.16 9.87 -6.18
CA LYS A 120 1.10 9.04 -6.77
C LYS A 120 1.69 7.90 -7.57
N SER A 121 1.02 6.77 -7.55
CA SER A 121 1.36 5.61 -8.39
C SER A 121 0.11 4.80 -8.71
N ALA A 122 0.09 4.15 -9.87
CA ALA A 122 -0.98 3.27 -10.27
C ALA A 122 -0.40 2.04 -10.99
N SER A 123 -1.03 0.89 -10.79
CA SER A 123 -0.69 -0.37 -11.45
C SER A 123 -1.96 -1.10 -11.85
N THR A 124 -1.94 -1.73 -13.03
CA THR A 124 -3.07 -2.49 -13.57
C THR A 124 -2.57 -3.81 -14.16
N VAL A 125 -3.16 -4.92 -13.70
CA VAL A 125 -2.94 -6.25 -14.28
C VAL A 125 -4.31 -6.89 -14.55
N GLY A 126 -4.57 -7.24 -15.81
CA GLY A 126 -5.89 -7.68 -16.24
C GLY A 126 -6.95 -6.62 -15.96
N ARG A 127 -7.92 -6.95 -15.09
CA ARG A 127 -8.96 -6.01 -14.64
C ARG A 127 -8.71 -5.46 -13.24
N CYS A 128 -7.66 -5.89 -12.55
CA CYS A 128 -7.31 -5.39 -11.23
C CYS A 128 -6.51 -4.10 -11.37
N THR A 129 -6.92 -3.05 -10.68
CA THR A 129 -6.21 -1.77 -10.61
C THR A 129 -5.97 -1.39 -9.16
N SER A 130 -4.77 -0.90 -8.89
CA SER A 130 -4.34 -0.35 -7.62
C SER A 130 -3.84 1.07 -7.85
N GLU A 131 -4.37 2.01 -7.09
CA GLU A 131 -4.02 3.43 -7.14
C GLU A 131 -3.65 3.86 -5.73
N VAL A 132 -2.51 4.53 -5.58
CA VAL A 132 -2.00 5.02 -4.30
C VAL A 132 -1.61 6.49 -4.39
N GLU A 133 -1.86 7.22 -3.30
CA GLU A 133 -1.49 8.61 -3.14
C GLU A 133 -1.06 8.87 -1.68
N ILE A 134 0.01 9.63 -1.49
CA ILE A 134 0.42 10.13 -0.17
C ILE A 134 0.39 11.65 -0.15
N GLU A 135 -0.19 12.21 0.91
CA GLU A 135 -0.21 13.65 1.18
C GLU A 135 1.17 14.17 1.62
N GLU A 136 1.29 15.49 1.76
CA GLU A 136 2.50 16.15 2.25
C GLU A 136 2.58 16.20 3.78
N GLY A 137 3.78 16.49 4.29
CA GLY A 137 4.05 16.70 5.71
C GLY A 137 4.44 15.43 6.45
N ASN A 138 4.67 15.57 7.76
CA ASN A 138 5.18 14.49 8.61
C ASN A 138 4.07 13.52 9.09
N PHE A 139 2.81 13.93 8.97
CA PHE A 139 1.63 13.17 9.40
C PHE A 139 0.67 12.91 8.22
N PRO A 140 1.16 12.43 7.06
CA PRO A 140 0.38 12.39 5.85
C PRO A 140 -0.64 11.25 5.91
N LYS A 141 -1.75 11.45 5.20
CA LYS A 141 -2.63 10.36 4.81
C LYS A 141 -2.04 9.62 3.60
N PHE A 142 -1.94 8.31 3.69
CA PHE A 142 -1.66 7.40 2.58
C PHE A 142 -2.95 6.72 2.15
N SER A 143 -3.48 7.14 0.99
CA SER A 143 -4.75 6.67 0.45
C SER A 143 -4.52 5.64 -0.64
N VAL A 144 -5.23 4.52 -0.54
CA VAL A 144 -5.15 3.41 -1.49
C VAL A 144 -6.54 3.02 -1.96
N THR A 145 -6.70 2.80 -3.27
CA THR A 145 -7.88 2.19 -3.87
C THR A 145 -7.50 0.95 -4.67
N ILE A 146 -8.07 -0.20 -4.30
CA ILE A 146 -7.97 -1.44 -5.07
C ILE A 146 -9.35 -1.72 -5.67
N LYS A 147 -9.42 -1.90 -7.00
CA LYS A 147 -10.69 -2.09 -7.72
C LYS A 147 -10.57 -3.11 -8.85
N PHE A 148 -11.67 -3.76 -9.20
CA PHE A 148 -11.80 -4.43 -10.49
C PHE A 148 -12.54 -3.52 -11.46
N CYS A 149 -11.94 -3.20 -12.61
CA CYS A 149 -12.66 -2.50 -13.68
C CYS A 149 -13.72 -3.41 -14.29
N LEU A 150 -14.99 -2.98 -14.25
CA LEU A 150 -16.13 -3.74 -14.78
C LEU A 150 -16.31 -3.60 -16.30
N THR A 151 -15.60 -2.67 -16.93
CA THR A 151 -15.60 -2.47 -18.39
C THR A 151 -14.16 -2.32 -18.85
N ALA A 152 -13.81 -2.87 -20.02
CA ALA A 152 -12.52 -2.61 -20.65
C ALA A 152 -12.26 -1.11 -20.58
N CYS A 153 -11.13 -0.70 -19.99
CA CYS A 153 -10.63 0.66 -20.13
C CYS A 153 -10.23 0.81 -21.61
N VAL A 154 -11.23 0.99 -22.48
CA VAL A 154 -11.02 1.39 -23.86
C VAL A 154 -10.57 2.84 -23.75
N LYS A 155 -9.28 3.07 -23.99
CA LYS A 155 -8.77 4.42 -24.23
C LYS A 155 -9.54 4.96 -25.43
N GLY A 156 -10.32 6.02 -25.22
CA GLY A 156 -10.75 6.92 -26.29
C GLY A 156 -9.58 7.78 -26.75
#